data_AF-A0A7V8XJM9-F1
#
_entry.id   AF-A0A7V8XJM9-F1
#
_cell.length_a   1.000
_cell.length_b   1.000
_cell.length_c   1.000
_cell.angle_alpha   90.00
_cell.angle_beta   90.00
_cell.angle_gamma   90.00
#
_symmetry.space_group_name_H-M   'P 1'
#
loop_
_entity.id
_entity.type
_entity.pdbx_description
1 polymer ?
#
loop_
_entity_poly.entity_id
_entity_poly.type
_entity_poly.pdbx_seq_one_letter_code
_entity_poly.pdbx_strand_id
1 'polypeptide(L)'
;MRDALERLEGLAEPALWAGLAYLAGHGIEHDADELYAAFRRAELLLATGGDPRREVELSDRAVETVADDLSTPQHRARISARLAELELLAEDLPAVRDGLRTLGADPELAWLAYAWVKLVEHIAWEEEA
;
A
#
# COMPACT_ATOMS: atom_id res chain seq x y z
N MET A 1 5.03 -12.70 11.86
CA MET A 1 4.10 -11.55 11.84
C MET A 1 4.49 -10.50 12.86
N ARG A 2 4.61 -10.85 14.16
CA ARG A 2 5.10 -9.92 15.20
C ARG A 2 6.44 -9.25 14.86
N ASP A 3 7.45 -10.01 14.46
CA ASP A 3 8.76 -9.46 14.07
C ASP A 3 8.66 -8.44 12.92
N ALA A 4 7.66 -8.57 12.04
CA ALA A 4 7.45 -7.60 10.96
C ALA A 4 6.88 -6.30 11.51
N LEU A 5 5.90 -6.38 12.42
CA LEU A 5 5.35 -5.21 13.12
C LEU A 5 6.43 -4.48 13.95
N GLU A 6 7.29 -5.22 14.64
CA GLU A 6 8.40 -4.63 15.41
C GLU A 6 9.37 -3.82 14.55
N ARG A 7 9.60 -4.23 13.30
CA ARG A 7 10.42 -3.45 12.35
C ARG A 7 9.74 -2.15 11.91
N LEU A 8 8.42 -2.11 11.88
CA LEU A 8 7.65 -0.93 11.46
C LEU A 8 7.57 0.13 12.57
N GLU A 9 7.70 -0.25 13.84
CA GLU A 9 7.54 0.64 15.00
C GLU A 9 8.47 1.88 14.98
N GLY A 10 9.64 1.78 14.32
CA GLY A 10 10.57 2.90 14.19
C GLY A 10 10.36 3.79 12.96
N LEU A 11 9.39 3.49 12.09
CA LEU A 11 9.18 4.20 10.84
C LEU A 11 8.30 5.44 11.04
N ALA A 12 8.63 6.50 10.31
CA ALA A 12 7.77 7.66 10.18
C ALA A 12 6.68 7.43 9.13
N GLU A 13 5.64 8.25 9.17
CA GLU A 13 4.65 8.33 8.10
C GLU A 13 5.25 9.01 6.86
N PRO A 14 4.86 8.62 5.63
CA PRO A 14 3.87 7.59 5.29
C PRO A 14 4.42 6.15 5.25
N ALA A 15 5.73 5.94 5.48
CA ALA A 15 6.37 4.62 5.37
C ALA A 15 5.79 3.59 6.35
N LEU A 16 5.42 4.02 7.57
CA LEU A 16 4.69 3.18 8.52
C LEU A 16 3.38 2.65 7.93
N TRP A 17 2.56 3.52 7.35
CA TRP A 17 1.27 3.15 6.75
C TRP A 17 1.46 2.20 5.57
N ALA A 18 2.45 2.46 4.71
CA ALA A 18 2.83 1.55 3.63
C ALA A 18 3.16 0.14 4.15
N GLY A 19 4.01 0.04 5.17
CA GLY A 19 4.37 -1.26 5.75
C GLY A 19 3.16 -2.01 6.33
N LEU A 20 2.26 -1.31 7.02
CA LEU A 20 1.04 -1.91 7.57
C LEU A 20 0.07 -2.35 6.47
N ALA A 21 -0.12 -1.52 5.44
CA ALA A 21 -0.97 -1.84 4.30
C ALA A 21 -0.41 -3.01 3.48
N TYR A 22 0.91 -3.10 3.33
CA TYR A 22 1.58 -4.24 2.72
C TYR A 22 1.32 -5.54 3.49
N LEU A 23 1.48 -5.52 4.81
CA LEU A 23 1.20 -6.69 5.65
C LEU A 23 -0.29 -7.07 5.60
N ALA A 24 -1.19 -6.09 5.60
CA ALA A 24 -2.64 -6.33 5.50
C ALA A 24 -3.06 -6.87 4.13
N GLY A 25 -2.41 -6.41 3.06
CA GLY A 25 -2.63 -6.87 1.70
C GLY A 25 -1.99 -8.23 1.39
N HIS A 26 -1.23 -8.81 2.33
CA HIS A 26 -0.54 -10.07 2.10
C HIS A 26 -1.52 -11.21 1.74
N GLY A 27 -1.26 -11.86 0.60
CA GLY A 27 -2.10 -12.92 0.05
C GLY A 27 -3.40 -12.43 -0.60
N ILE A 28 -3.50 -11.14 -0.95
CA ILE A 28 -4.41 -10.70 -2.01
C ILE A 28 -3.77 -11.10 -3.34
N GLU A 29 -4.48 -11.92 -4.11
CA GLU A 29 -4.08 -12.31 -5.45
C GLU A 29 -4.75 -11.38 -6.45
N HIS A 30 -3.93 -10.67 -7.24
CA HIS A 30 -4.41 -9.89 -8.37
C HIS A 30 -4.22 -10.70 -9.64
N ASP A 31 -5.14 -10.53 -10.60
CA ASP A 31 -4.87 -10.98 -11.96
C ASP A 31 -3.64 -10.24 -12.50
N ALA A 32 -2.70 -10.99 -13.08
CA ALA A 32 -1.43 -10.44 -13.51
C ALA A 32 -1.60 -9.43 -14.65
N ASP A 33 -2.50 -9.71 -15.60
CA ASP A 33 -2.73 -8.83 -16.74
C ASP A 33 -3.41 -7.53 -16.31
N GLU A 34 -4.39 -7.61 -15.39
CA GLU A 34 -5.02 -6.44 -14.78
C GLU A 34 -4.02 -5.60 -13.98
N LEU A 35 -3.15 -6.25 -13.19
CA LEU A 35 -2.13 -5.59 -12.40
C LEU A 35 -1.12 -4.83 -13.29
N TYR A 36 -0.59 -5.49 -14.32
CA TYR A 36 0.32 -4.83 -15.27
C TYR A 36 -0.38 -3.73 -16.07
N ALA A 37 -1.67 -3.91 -16.40
CA ALA A 37 -2.44 -2.86 -17.07
C ALA A 37 -2.64 -1.63 -16.18
N ALA A 38 -2.86 -1.80 -14.88
CA ALA A 38 -2.94 -0.71 -13.90
C ALA A 38 -1.60 0.05 -13.82
N PHE A 39 -0.50 -0.70 -13.69
CA PHE A 39 0.83 -0.10 -13.59
C PHE A 39 1.23 0.69 -14.84
N ARG A 40 1.04 0.15 -16.05
CA ARG A 40 1.33 0.90 -17.28
C ARG A 40 0.57 2.23 -17.36
N ARG A 41 -0.67 2.27 -16.87
CA ARG A 41 -1.47 3.52 -16.84
C ARG A 41 -0.95 4.50 -15.80
N ALA A 42 -0.51 4.01 -14.65
CA ALA A 42 0.14 4.82 -13.62
C ALA A 42 1.45 5.44 -14.15
N GLU A 43 2.28 4.66 -14.84
CA GLU A 43 3.54 5.15 -15.44
C GLU A 43 3.29 6.23 -16.50
N LEU A 44 2.25 6.07 -17.33
CA LEU A 44 1.85 7.11 -18.28
C LEU A 44 1.48 8.41 -17.57
N LEU A 45 0.81 8.35 -16.42
CA LEU A 45 0.49 9.54 -15.62
C LEU A 45 1.76 10.16 -15.03
N LEU A 46 2.68 9.36 -14.51
CA LEU A 46 3.97 9.86 -14.00
C LEU A 46 4.77 10.57 -15.11
N ALA A 47 4.82 9.99 -16.32
CA ALA A 47 5.48 10.60 -17.47
C ALA A 47 4.85 11.93 -17.92
N THR A 48 3.54 12.13 -17.70
CA THR A 48 2.90 13.43 -17.99
C THR A 48 3.26 14.51 -16.97
N GLY A 49 3.69 14.12 -15.76
CA GLY A 49 4.08 15.03 -14.68
C GLY A 49 5.57 15.40 -14.64
N GLY A 50 6.40 14.86 -15.55
CA GLY A 50 7.83 15.10 -15.58
C GLY A 50 8.63 13.81 -15.73
N ASP A 51 9.63 13.61 -14.88
CA ASP A 51 10.41 12.37 -14.87
C ASP A 51 9.54 11.22 -14.34
N PRO A 52 9.23 10.17 -15.14
CA PRO A 52 8.48 9.01 -14.68
C PRO A 52 9.21 8.22 -13.59
N ARG A 53 10.50 8.50 -13.36
CA ARG A 53 11.34 7.89 -12.34
C ARG A 53 11.47 8.73 -11.07
N ARG A 54 10.70 9.80 -10.93
CA ARG A 54 10.67 10.54 -9.67
C ARG A 54 10.13 9.66 -8.55
N GLU A 55 10.47 10.02 -7.31
CA GLU A 55 9.85 9.43 -6.13
C GLU A 55 8.32 9.58 -6.22
N VAL A 56 7.61 8.46 -6.03
CA VAL A 56 6.15 8.40 -6.03
C VAL A 56 5.65 8.73 -4.64
N GLU A 57 4.83 9.76 -4.53
CA GLU A 57 4.17 10.14 -3.28
C GLU A 57 2.83 9.40 -3.13
N LEU A 58 2.42 9.13 -1.89
CA LEU A 58 1.13 8.49 -1.60
C LEU A 58 -0.08 9.23 -2.20
N SER A 59 0.00 10.56 -2.29
CA SER A 59 -1.04 11.43 -2.85
C SER A 59 -0.96 11.60 -4.38
N ASP A 60 -0.06 10.89 -5.06
CA ASP A 60 0.04 10.99 -6.51
C ASP A 60 -1.18 10.41 -7.21
N ARG A 61 -1.63 11.08 -8.27
CA ARG A 61 -2.71 10.58 -9.15
C ARG A 61 -2.43 9.20 -9.75
N ALA A 62 -1.15 8.86 -9.91
CA ALA A 62 -0.73 7.52 -10.33
C ALA A 62 -1.14 6.46 -9.30
N VAL A 63 -1.00 6.76 -8.00
CA VAL A 63 -1.45 5.89 -6.90
C VAL A 63 -2.97 5.78 -6.88
N GLU A 64 -3.69 6.89 -6.99
CA GLU A 64 -5.16 6.89 -7.06
C GLU A 64 -5.67 6.00 -8.20
N THR A 65 -5.02 6.08 -9.37
CA THR A 65 -5.38 5.25 -10.54
C THR A 65 -5.16 3.75 -10.27
N VAL A 66 -4.01 3.37 -9.69
CA VAL A 66 -3.76 1.97 -9.31
C VAL A 66 -4.75 1.50 -8.25
N ALA A 67 -5.07 2.35 -7.29
CA ALA A 67 -6.05 2.05 -6.26
C ALA A 67 -7.41 1.75 -6.88
N ASP A 68 -7.92 2.62 -7.76
CA ASP A 68 -9.19 2.42 -8.45
C ASP A 68 -9.22 1.12 -9.26
N ASP A 69 -8.13 0.83 -9.98
CA ASP A 69 -8.03 -0.33 -10.86
C ASP A 69 -8.07 -1.67 -10.12
N LEU A 70 -7.38 -1.74 -8.97
CA LEU A 70 -7.25 -2.97 -8.20
C LEU A 70 -8.41 -3.16 -7.20
N SER A 71 -9.28 -2.15 -7.08
CA SER A 71 -10.33 -2.07 -6.07
C SER A 71 -11.46 -3.04 -6.40
N THR A 72 -11.52 -4.13 -5.63
CA THR A 72 -12.70 -4.99 -5.57
C THR A 72 -13.26 -4.98 -4.15
N PRO A 73 -14.59 -5.11 -3.97
CA PRO A 73 -15.17 -5.20 -2.63
C PRO A 73 -14.51 -6.28 -1.75
N GLN A 74 -14.10 -7.39 -2.37
CA GLN A 74 -13.43 -8.51 -1.72
C GLN A 74 -12.03 -8.13 -1.23
N HIS A 75 -11.23 -7.44 -2.06
CA HIS A 75 -9.89 -6.99 -1.69
C HIS A 75 -9.95 -5.96 -0.56
N ARG A 76 -10.86 -4.98 -0.65
CA ARG A 76 -11.04 -3.96 0.38
C ARG A 76 -11.44 -4.58 1.72
N ALA A 77 -12.43 -5.49 1.70
CA ALA A 77 -12.85 -6.20 2.90
C ALA A 77 -11.72 -7.02 3.53
N ARG A 78 -10.87 -7.63 2.70
CA ARG A 78 -9.71 -8.39 3.17
C ARG A 78 -8.68 -7.51 3.87
N ILE A 79 -8.34 -6.34 3.30
CA ILE A 79 -7.42 -5.41 3.97
C ILE A 79 -8.00 -4.96 5.31
N SER A 80 -9.27 -4.53 5.37
CA SER A 80 -9.88 -4.09 6.63
C SER A 80 -9.88 -5.19 7.69
N ALA A 81 -10.21 -6.43 7.32
CA ALA A 81 -10.17 -7.57 8.24
C ALA A 81 -8.74 -7.84 8.74
N ARG A 82 -7.74 -7.80 7.86
CA ARG A 82 -6.35 -8.02 8.24
C ARG A 82 -5.79 -6.92 9.12
N LEU A 83 -6.13 -5.65 8.89
CA LEU A 83 -5.73 -4.56 9.77
C LEU A 83 -6.25 -4.77 11.21
N ALA A 84 -7.50 -5.19 11.36
CA ALA A 84 -8.07 -5.52 12.66
C ALA A 84 -7.35 -6.70 13.35
N GLU A 85 -6.97 -7.74 12.59
CA GLU A 85 -6.17 -8.86 13.12
C GLU A 85 -4.77 -8.41 13.57
N LEU A 86 -4.12 -7.52 12.80
CA LEU A 86 -2.80 -6.98 13.15
C LEU A 86 -2.84 -6.10 14.40
N GLU A 87 -3.93 -5.36 14.62
CA GLU A 87 -4.08 -4.49 15.81
C GLU A 87 -4.04 -5.32 17.10
N LEU A 88 -4.62 -6.52 17.09
CA LEU A 88 -4.57 -7.46 18.22
C LEU A 88 -3.15 -7.96 18.54
N LEU A 89 -2.22 -7.87 17.59
CA LEU A 89 -0.83 -8.30 17.75
C LEU A 89 0.12 -7.16 18.16
N ALA A 90 -0.36 -5.90 18.16
CA ALA A 90 0.44 -4.69 18.32
C ALA A 90 0.35 -4.06 19.73
N GLU A 91 0.01 -4.83 20.77
CA GLU A 91 -0.25 -4.32 22.12
C GLU A 91 0.83 -3.37 22.65
N ASP A 92 2.11 -3.76 22.53
CA ASP A 92 3.29 -3.02 23.03
C ASP A 92 3.99 -2.17 21.95
N LEU A 93 3.35 -1.94 20.81
CA LEU A 93 3.91 -1.21 19.67
C LEU A 93 3.07 0.05 19.41
N PRO A 94 3.28 1.15 20.16
CA PRO A 94 2.41 2.32 20.12
C PRO A 94 2.28 2.96 18.73
N ALA A 95 3.39 3.14 17.99
CA ALA A 95 3.34 3.75 16.66
C ALA A 95 2.57 2.86 15.68
N VAL A 96 2.88 1.55 15.67
CA VAL A 96 2.15 0.56 14.86
C VAL A 96 0.67 0.53 15.20
N ARG A 97 0.31 0.52 16.48
CA ARG A 97 -1.08 0.47 16.92
C ARG A 97 -1.84 1.73 16.52
N ASP A 98 -1.23 2.90 16.64
CA ASP A 98 -1.83 4.16 16.21
C ASP A 98 -1.97 4.20 14.68
N GLY A 99 -0.97 3.72 13.93
CA GLY A 99 -1.06 3.54 12.48
C GLY A 99 -2.17 2.58 12.05
N LEU A 100 -2.32 1.43 12.72
CA LEU A 100 -3.38 0.45 12.46
C LEU A 100 -4.77 1.04 12.72
N ARG A 101 -4.93 1.84 13.77
CA ARG A 101 -6.18 2.55 14.07
C ARG A 101 -6.49 3.61 13.02
N THR A 102 -5.50 4.38 12.60
CA THR A 102 -5.65 5.37 11.52
C THR A 102 -6.13 4.69 10.24
N LEU A 103 -5.45 3.63 9.80
CA LEU A 103 -5.82 2.88 8.60
C LEU A 103 -7.16 2.14 8.75
N GLY A 104 -7.48 1.64 9.94
CA GLY A 104 -8.77 0.99 10.23
C GLY A 104 -9.94 1.97 10.23
N ALA A 105 -9.71 3.22 10.66
CA ALA A 105 -10.69 4.29 10.65
C ALA A 105 -10.90 4.90 9.25
N ASP A 106 -9.89 4.84 8.39
CA ASP A 106 -9.94 5.29 7.01
C ASP A 106 -9.59 4.16 6.00
N PRO A 107 -10.59 3.38 5.57
CA PRO A 107 -10.40 2.31 4.59
C PRO A 107 -9.93 2.81 3.22
N GLU A 108 -10.14 4.08 2.89
CA GLU A 108 -9.65 4.67 1.64
C GLU A 108 -8.14 4.88 1.73
N LEU A 109 -7.67 5.49 2.82
CA LEU A 109 -6.24 5.63 3.09
C LEU A 109 -5.52 4.28 3.14
N ALA A 110 -6.12 3.27 3.78
CA ALA A 110 -5.56 1.91 3.81
C ALA A 110 -5.40 1.31 2.42
N TRP A 111 -6.38 1.54 1.55
CA TRP A 111 -6.36 1.05 0.18
C TRP A 111 -5.35 1.81 -0.69
N LEU A 112 -5.28 3.13 -0.57
CA LEU A 112 -4.28 3.98 -1.24
C LEU A 112 -2.85 3.60 -0.80
N ALA A 113 -2.62 3.39 0.49
CA ALA A 113 -1.31 2.95 0.99
C ALA A 113 -0.90 1.58 0.44
N TYR A 114 -1.85 0.66 0.27
CA TYR A 114 -1.59 -0.63 -0.37
C TYR A 114 -1.24 -0.46 -1.86
N ALA A 115 -2.03 0.31 -2.60
CA ALA A 115 -1.79 0.60 -4.02
C ALA A 115 -0.43 1.30 -4.24
N TRP A 116 -0.07 2.23 -3.36
CA TRP A 116 1.21 2.93 -3.38
C TRP A 116 2.38 1.96 -3.26
N VAL A 117 2.33 1.04 -2.28
CA VAL A 117 3.38 0.02 -2.14
C VAL A 117 3.47 -0.87 -3.38
N LYS A 118 2.35 -1.30 -3.95
CA LYS A 118 2.36 -2.11 -5.19
C LYS A 118 3.03 -1.37 -6.36
N LEU A 119 2.78 -0.07 -6.49
CA LEU A 119 3.38 0.74 -7.54
C LEU A 119 4.88 1.00 -7.29
N VAL A 120 5.26 1.34 -6.06
CA VAL A 120 6.68 1.54 -5.68
C VAL A 120 7.48 0.26 -5.87
N GLU A 121 6.93 -0.90 -5.47
CA GLU A 121 7.53 -2.19 -5.77
C GLU A 121 7.77 -2.32 -7.27
N HIS A 122 6.72 -2.18 -8.09
CA HIS A 122 6.84 -2.34 -9.55
C HIS A 122 7.93 -1.46 -10.17
N ILE A 123 7.98 -0.18 -9.81
CA ILE A 123 9.00 0.74 -10.32
C ILE A 123 10.40 0.29 -9.92
N ALA A 124 10.59 -0.14 -8.67
CA ALA A 124 11.89 -0.65 -8.22
C ALA A 124 12.33 -1.91 -8.98
N TRP A 125 11.40 -2.83 -9.30
CA TRP A 125 11.70 -4.02 -10.11
C TRP A 125 12.15 -3.66 -11.54
N GLU A 126 11.59 -2.61 -12.14
CA GLU A 126 11.96 -2.15 -13.50
C GLU A 126 13.30 -1.38 -13.52
N GLU A 127 13.78 -0.84 -12.39
CA GLU A 127 15.13 -0.23 -12.31
C GLU A 127 16.25 -1.27 -12.35
N GLU A 128 15.98 -2.50 -11.92
CA GLU A 128 16.96 -3.58 -11.83
C GLU A 128 17.03 -4.47 -13.10
N ALA A 129 16.02 -4.39 -13.97
CA ALA A 129 15.85 -5.23 -15.17
C ALA A 129 16.54 -4.66 -16.43
#